data_AF-W1XVZ2-F1
#
_entry.id   AF-W1XVZ2-F1
#
_cell.length_a   1.000
_cell.length_b   1.000
_cell.length_c   1.000
_cell.angle_alpha   90.00
_cell.angle_beta   90.00
_cell.angle_gamma   90.00
#
_symmetry.space_group_name_H-M   'P 1'
#
loop_
_entity.id
_entity.type
_entity.pdbx_description
1 polymer ?
#
loop_
_entity_poly.entity_id
_entity_poly.type
_entity_poly.pdbx_seq_one_letter_code
_entity_poly.pdbx_strand_id
1 'polypeptide(L)'
;AIGAPDTLLDGGGIDYTEIGAIRWAFAIAPDHPLAFVPEPIAESQLRLYPNIMVEDTAHTINKKVGWLLHGQESILVPDFNTKCQCQILGEGIGFLPDYMVREAMTQSLLV
;
A
#
# COMPACT_ATOMS: atom_id res chain seq x y z
N ALA A 1 9.76 4.74 2.93
CA ALA A 1 9.20 6.09 3.21
C ALA A 1 9.85 6.61 4.49
N ILE A 2 9.95 7.93 4.72
CA ILE A 2 10.46 8.46 5.99
C ILE A 2 9.27 8.72 6.91
N GLY A 3 9.25 8.07 8.08
CA GLY A 3 8.21 8.27 9.09
C GLY A 3 8.23 9.71 9.63
N ALA A 4 7.09 10.38 9.56
CA ALA A 4 6.88 11.71 10.14
C ALA A 4 5.56 11.71 10.92
N PRO A 5 5.46 12.45 12.04
CA PRO A 5 4.23 12.55 12.81
C PRO A 5 3.16 13.33 12.02
N ASP A 6 1.89 12.96 12.19
CA ASP A 6 0.76 13.63 11.52
C ASP A 6 0.46 15.02 12.11
N THR A 7 0.93 15.28 13.33
CA THR A 7 0.79 16.57 14.01
C THR A 7 2.11 16.89 14.73
N LEU A 8 2.58 18.15 14.62
CA LEU A 8 3.67 18.63 15.46
C LEU A 8 3.17 18.79 16.89
N LEU A 9 3.98 18.38 17.88
CA LEU A 9 3.73 18.71 19.28
C LEU A 9 3.91 20.22 19.49
N ASP A 10 3.05 20.84 20.30
CA ASP A 10 3.13 22.28 20.59
C ASP A 10 4.52 22.68 21.12
N GLY A 11 5.08 23.76 20.57
CA GLY A 11 6.31 24.42 21.10
C GLY A 11 7.58 24.36 20.24
N GLY A 12 7.51 23.88 18.99
CA GLY A 12 8.70 23.57 18.17
C GLY A 12 9.23 24.67 17.24
N GLY A 13 8.61 25.85 17.11
CA GLY A 13 9.07 26.90 16.18
C GLY A 13 9.16 26.47 14.71
N ILE A 14 8.40 25.44 14.31
CA ILE A 14 8.35 24.88 12.97
C ILE A 14 6.96 25.17 12.39
N ASP A 15 6.95 25.79 11.21
CA ASP A 15 5.75 25.94 10.40
C ASP A 15 5.66 24.79 9.38
N TYR A 16 4.43 24.39 9.06
CA TYR A 16 4.15 23.39 8.04
C TYR A 16 2.94 23.82 7.21
N THR A 17 2.85 23.28 6.00
CA THR A 17 1.71 23.52 5.10
C THR A 17 1.37 22.24 4.36
N GLU A 18 0.09 22.05 4.08
CA GLU A 18 -0.38 20.92 3.31
C GLU A 18 0.03 21.07 1.84
N ILE A 19 0.70 20.05 1.29
CA ILE A 19 1.14 20.02 -0.12
C ILE A 19 0.23 19.16 -1.00
N GLY A 20 -0.84 18.61 -0.42
CA GLY A 20 -1.79 17.73 -1.08
C GLY A 20 -1.90 16.36 -0.41
N ALA A 21 -2.82 15.55 -0.93
CA ALA A 21 -3.12 14.21 -0.43
C ALA A 21 -2.81 13.15 -1.49
N ILE A 22 -2.27 12.01 -1.04
CA ILE A 22 -2.09 10.82 -1.89
C ILE A 22 -3.40 10.05 -1.91
N ARG A 23 -3.91 9.74 -3.11
CA ARG A 23 -5.01 8.80 -3.28
C ARG A 23 -4.44 7.39 -3.38
N TRP A 24 -5.11 6.46 -2.72
CA TRP A 24 -4.69 5.05 -2.68
C TRP A 24 -5.69 4.21 -3.46
N ALA A 25 -5.19 3.31 -4.30
CA ALA A 25 -5.99 2.35 -5.04
C ALA A 25 -5.53 0.93 -4.68
N PHE A 26 -6.49 0.04 -4.47
CA PHE A 26 -6.22 -1.39 -4.39
C PHE A 26 -5.99 -1.88 -5.81
N ALA A 27 -4.86 -2.53 -6.06
CA ALA A 27 -4.49 -3.01 -7.38
C ALA A 27 -3.82 -4.38 -7.28
N ILE A 28 -4.08 -5.23 -8.27
CA ILE A 28 -3.56 -6.59 -8.36
C ILE A 28 -3.21 -6.92 -9.81
N ALA A 29 -2.42 -7.96 -10.03
CA ALA A 29 -2.18 -8.45 -11.40
C ALA A 29 -3.51 -8.86 -12.07
N PRO A 30 -3.67 -8.65 -13.40
CA PRO A 30 -4.89 -8.98 -14.13
C PRO A 30 -5.28 -10.47 -14.09
N ASP A 31 -4.30 -11.34 -13.91
CA ASP A 31 -4.45 -12.80 -13.81
C ASP A 31 -4.54 -13.29 -12.35
N HIS A 32 -4.44 -12.39 -11.37
CA HIS A 32 -4.59 -12.73 -9.97
C HIS A 32 -6.01 -13.26 -9.69
N PRO A 33 -6.19 -14.34 -8.90
CA PRO A 33 -7.51 -14.96 -8.72
C PRO A 33 -8.60 -13.99 -8.21
N LEU A 34 -8.20 -13.01 -7.40
CA LEU A 34 -9.12 -11.97 -6.88
C LEU A 34 -9.65 -11.02 -7.96
N ALA A 35 -9.00 -10.88 -9.12
CA ALA A 35 -9.47 -10.05 -10.23
C ALA A 35 -10.76 -10.59 -10.86
N PHE A 36 -11.09 -11.85 -10.60
CA PHE A 36 -12.29 -12.54 -11.10
C PHE A 36 -13.39 -12.67 -10.04
N VAL A 37 -13.16 -12.16 -8.83
CA VAL A 37 -14.13 -12.21 -7.73
C VAL A 37 -15.09 -11.03 -7.84
N PRO A 38 -16.40 -11.21 -7.60
CA PRO A 38 -17.34 -10.10 -7.57
C PRO A 38 -16.96 -9.06 -6.51
N GLU A 39 -17.02 -7.80 -6.89
CA GLU A 39 -16.83 -6.70 -5.95
C GLU A 39 -18.08 -6.44 -5.09
N PRO A 40 -17.93 -6.05 -3.82
CA PRO A 40 -16.66 -5.88 -3.09
C PRO A 40 -16.05 -7.22 -2.65
N ILE A 41 -14.72 -7.35 -2.78
CA ILE A 41 -13.99 -8.55 -2.35
C ILE A 41 -14.09 -8.68 -0.82
N ALA A 42 -14.55 -9.83 -0.34
CA ALA A 42 -14.66 -10.08 1.09
C ALA A 42 -13.28 -10.16 1.75
N GLU A 43 -13.14 -9.62 2.97
CA GLU A 43 -11.88 -9.71 3.72
C GLU A 43 -11.38 -11.14 3.93
N SER A 44 -12.30 -12.11 4.04
CA SER A 44 -11.95 -13.53 4.13
C SER A 44 -11.21 -14.03 2.89
N GLN A 45 -11.50 -13.48 1.72
CA GLN A 45 -10.80 -13.80 0.47
C GLN A 45 -9.48 -13.04 0.36
N LEU A 46 -9.44 -11.78 0.81
CA LEU A 46 -8.19 -10.99 0.87
C LEU A 46 -7.15 -11.69 1.75
N ARG A 47 -7.56 -12.24 2.90
CA ARG A 47 -6.70 -12.96 3.84
C ARG A 47 -6.04 -14.22 3.27
N LEU A 48 -6.51 -14.74 2.13
CA LEU A 48 -5.90 -15.89 1.46
C LEU A 48 -4.58 -15.53 0.76
N TYR A 49 -4.30 -14.24 0.59
CA TYR A 49 -3.12 -13.74 -0.11
C TYR A 49 -2.33 -12.79 0.80
N PRO A 50 -0.99 -12.82 0.75
CA PRO A 50 -0.17 -11.94 1.56
C PRO A 50 -0.35 -10.48 1.15
N ASN A 51 -0.38 -9.57 2.12
CA ASN A 51 -0.36 -8.14 1.86
C ASN A 51 1.10 -7.67 1.69
N ILE A 52 1.41 -7.03 0.56
CA ILE A 52 2.73 -6.47 0.30
C ILE A 52 2.79 -5.09 0.96
N MET A 53 3.71 -4.92 1.91
CA MET A 53 3.82 -3.71 2.72
C MET A 53 5.19 -3.05 2.54
N VAL A 54 5.19 -1.73 2.41
CA VAL A 54 6.43 -0.95 2.51
C VAL A 54 6.73 -0.75 3.99
N GLU A 55 7.95 -1.10 4.41
CA GLU A 55 8.33 -0.94 5.82
C GLU A 55 8.35 0.54 6.23
N ASP A 56 7.75 0.85 7.39
CA ASP A 56 7.95 2.12 8.08
C ASP A 56 9.30 2.11 8.80
N THR A 57 10.18 3.02 8.40
CA THR A 57 11.55 3.15 8.94
C THR A 57 11.61 4.00 10.21
N ALA A 58 10.48 4.38 10.80
CA ALA A 58 10.45 5.07 12.08
C ALA A 58 11.18 4.29 13.17
N HIS A 59 12.05 4.99 13.91
CA HIS A 59 12.79 4.43 15.05
C HIS A 59 12.17 4.79 16.41
N THR A 60 11.60 6.00 16.52
CA THR A 60 11.17 6.60 17.81
C THR A 60 9.66 6.73 17.96
N ILE A 61 8.92 6.61 16.85
CA ILE A 61 7.45 6.65 16.84
C ILE A 61 6.91 5.27 16.45
N ASN A 62 5.65 5.01 16.80
CA ASN A 62 4.99 3.77 16.41
C ASN A 62 4.98 3.64 14.89
N LYS A 63 5.56 2.55 14.39
CA LYS A 63 5.56 2.21 12.97
C LYS A 63 4.11 2.07 12.48
N LYS A 64 3.79 2.71 11.36
CA LYS A 64 2.50 2.57 10.70
C LYS A 64 2.46 1.23 9.94
N VAL A 65 1.44 0.43 10.23
CA VAL A 65 1.14 -0.79 9.47
C VAL A 65 -0.04 -0.49 8.55
N GLY A 66 0.24 -0.47 7.24
CA GLY A 66 -0.76 -0.11 6.24
C GLY A 66 -1.60 -1.32 5.81
N TRP A 67 -2.92 -1.24 6.02
CA TRP A 67 -3.93 -2.13 5.40
C TRP A 67 -3.73 -3.64 5.63
N LEU A 68 -3.03 -4.05 6.69
CA LEU A 68 -2.86 -5.45 7.06
C LEU A 68 -4.05 -5.93 7.89
N LEU A 69 -4.75 -6.95 7.39
CA LEU A 69 -5.85 -7.56 8.13
C LEU A 69 -5.34 -8.46 9.26
N HIS A 70 -6.12 -8.60 10.32
CA HIS A 70 -5.78 -9.53 11.40
C HIS A 70 -5.64 -10.96 10.87
N GLY A 71 -4.50 -11.60 11.13
CA GLY A 71 -4.20 -12.96 10.68
C GLY A 71 -3.80 -13.08 9.20
N GLN A 72 -3.61 -11.96 8.49
CA GLN A 72 -3.09 -11.97 7.12
C GLN A 72 -1.56 -12.03 7.11
N GLU A 73 -0.99 -12.84 6.22
CA GLU A 73 0.45 -12.85 5.99
C GLU A 73 0.91 -11.54 5.34
N SER A 74 2.19 -11.18 5.55
CA SER A 74 2.75 -9.94 5.00
C SER A 74 4.09 -10.19 4.32
N ILE A 75 4.29 -9.55 3.17
CA ILE A 75 5.59 -9.44 2.50
C ILE A 75 6.09 -8.02 2.70
N LEU A 76 7.26 -7.85 3.32
CA LEU A 76 7.88 -6.54 3.51
C LEU A 76 8.81 -6.21 2.35
N VAL A 77 8.66 -5.01 1.79
CA VAL A 77 9.49 -4.49 0.69
C VAL A 77 10.05 -3.10 1.04
N PRO A 78 11.18 -2.70 0.45
CA PRO A 78 11.86 -1.45 0.83
C PRO A 78 11.17 -0.17 0.32
N ASP A 79 10.41 -0.25 -0.77
CA ASP A 79 9.79 0.91 -1.42
C ASP A 79 8.57 0.55 -2.28
N PHE A 80 7.86 1.57 -2.76
CA PHE A 80 6.65 1.41 -3.57
C PHE A 80 6.92 0.88 -4.98
N ASN A 81 8.11 1.09 -5.55
CA ASN A 81 8.45 0.52 -6.86
C ASN A 81 8.57 -1.00 -6.75
N THR A 82 9.27 -1.48 -5.72
CA THR A 82 9.39 -2.91 -5.41
C THR A 82 8.02 -3.49 -5.09
N LYS A 83 7.19 -2.79 -4.30
CA LYS A 83 5.80 -3.19 -4.04
C LYS A 83 5.00 -3.36 -5.34
N CYS A 84 5.10 -2.39 -6.25
CA CYS A 84 4.39 -2.42 -7.53
C CYS A 84 4.83 -3.62 -8.37
N GLN A 85 6.14 -3.88 -8.47
CA GLN A 85 6.66 -5.05 -9.19
C GLN A 85 6.18 -6.37 -8.58
N CYS A 86 6.17 -6.50 -7.25
CA CYS A 86 5.61 -7.69 -6.59
C CYS A 86 4.12 -7.89 -6.90
N GLN A 87 3.33 -6.81 -6.95
CA GLN A 87 1.92 -6.89 -7.33
C GLN A 87 1.73 -7.28 -8.81
N ILE A 88 2.55 -6.74 -9.71
CA ILE A 88 2.54 -7.08 -11.14
C ILE A 88 2.88 -8.56 -11.35
N LEU A 89 3.80 -9.10 -10.54
CA LEU A 89 4.16 -10.52 -10.55
C LEU A 89 3.14 -11.42 -9.84
N GLY A 90 2.11 -10.86 -9.22
CA GLY A 90 1.08 -11.62 -8.51
C GLY A 90 1.51 -12.21 -7.16
N GLU A 91 2.62 -11.74 -6.59
CA GLU A 91 3.20 -12.25 -5.33
C GLU A 91 2.35 -11.91 -4.08
N GLY A 92 1.37 -11.03 -4.24
CA GLY A 92 0.48 -10.63 -3.16
C GLY A 92 -0.40 -9.44 -3.55
N ILE A 93 -1.05 -8.85 -2.55
CA ILE A 93 -2.08 -7.83 -2.75
C ILE A 93 -1.78 -6.56 -1.94
N GLY A 94 -2.52 -5.49 -2.19
CA GLY A 94 -2.51 -4.30 -1.35
C GLY A 94 -2.70 -3.00 -2.11
N PHE A 95 -2.51 -1.89 -1.40
CA PHE A 95 -2.72 -0.54 -1.95
C PHE A 95 -1.44 0.09 -2.49
N LEU A 96 -1.56 0.78 -3.62
CA LEU A 96 -0.53 1.64 -4.22
C LEU A 96 -1.06 3.08 -4.39
N PRO A 97 -0.17 4.08 -4.53
CA PRO A 97 -0.57 5.40 -4.97
C PRO A 97 -1.27 5.34 -6.34
N ASP A 98 -2.38 6.06 -6.49
CA ASP A 98 -3.24 5.98 -7.67
C ASP A 98 -2.51 6.27 -8.98
N TYR A 99 -1.56 7.22 -8.97
CA TYR A 99 -0.77 7.53 -10.17
C TYR A 99 0.06 6.34 -10.66
N MET A 100 0.61 5.52 -9.75
CA MET A 100 1.38 4.32 -10.11
C MET A 100 0.45 3.25 -10.69
N VAL A 101 -0.73 3.08 -10.10
CA VAL A 101 -1.73 2.13 -10.60
C VAL A 101 -2.18 2.53 -12.00
N ARG A 102 -2.50 3.82 -12.20
CA ARG A 102 -2.92 4.33 -13.52
C ARG A 102 -1.84 4.09 -14.59
N GLU A 103 -0.57 4.29 -14.27
CA GLU A 103 0.53 3.99 -15.19
C GLU A 103 0.59 2.50 -15.52
N ALA A 104 0.56 1.62 -14.52
CA ALA A 104 0.58 0.17 -14.72
C ALA A 104 -0.65 -0.35 -15.50
N MET A 105 -1.83 0.24 -15.27
CA MET A 105 -3.06 -0.08 -16.01
C MET A 105 -2.95 0.28 -17.49
N THR A 106 -2.25 1.37 -17.87
CA THR A 106 -2.03 1.70 -19.29
C THR A 106 -1.21 0.64 -20.02
N GLN A 107 -0.42 -0.14 -19.29
CA GLN A 107 0.38 -1.25 -19.78
C GLN A 107 -0.30 -2.61 -19.56
N SER A 108 -1.53 -2.62 -19.03
CA SER A 108 -2.28 -3.82 -18.64
C SER A 108 -1.52 -4.71 -17.65
N LEU A 109 -0.70 -4.12 -16.78
CA LEU A 109 0.09 -4.86 -15.78
C LEU A 109 -0.63 -4.98 -14.43
N LEU A 110 -1.59 -4.11 -14.16
CA LEU A 110 -2.46 -4.14 -12.97
C LEU A 110 -3.90 -3.84 -13.38
N VAL A 111 -4.84 -4.29 -12.55
CA VAL A 111 -6.28 -3.98 -12.60
C VAL A 111 -6.77 -3.43 -11.28
#